data_AF-A0A9W6FUU1-F1
#
_entry.id   AF-A0A9W6FUU1-F1
#
_cell.length_a   1.000
_cell.length_b   1.000
_cell.length_c   1.000
_cell.angle_alpha   90.00
_cell.angle_beta   90.00
_cell.angle_gamma   90.00
#
_symmetry.space_group_name_H-M   'P 1'
#
loop_
_entity.id
_entity.type
_entity.pdbx_description
1 polymer ?
#
loop_
_entity_poly.entity_id
_entity_poly.type
_entity_poly.pdbx_seq_one_letter_code
_entity_poly.pdbx_strand_id
1 'polypeptide(L)'
;MTDTPMNPMNQAMNPTEPLKPNTNGILRLFVYGTLKRGFWNHDRFCRGVLAIEDALVRGRLFETSSGIPVLEVPEEDILAVGTTNPLADVATCLRAETHRQVQARVVARMSNPDPTPDRLPKKGTGAPWGPVYGELLTFDDPENRLPAIDRLEGFHPGGPCLYRRLLVSVRAKETVLPAWLYVGFPSKERGLQPLGSSQWPRNG
;
A
#
# COMPACT_ATOMS: atom_id res chain seq x y z
N MET A 1 -36.46 -26.75 47.64
CA MET A 1 -35.09 -26.63 48.18
C MET A 1 -34.33 -27.87 47.76
N THR A 2 -33.46 -27.73 46.77
CA THR A 2 -32.28 -28.58 46.55
C THR A 2 -31.42 -27.88 45.51
N ASP A 3 -30.16 -27.71 45.88
CA ASP A 3 -29.12 -26.91 45.23
C ASP A 3 -28.76 -27.35 43.81
N THR A 4 -28.46 -26.36 42.97
CA THR A 4 -27.63 -26.52 41.78
C THR A 4 -26.16 -26.62 42.19
N PRO A 5 -25.32 -27.36 41.45
CA PRO A 5 -23.98 -26.84 41.18
C PRO A 5 -23.65 -26.77 39.68
N MET A 6 -22.93 -25.69 39.37
CA MET A 6 -22.38 -25.29 38.08
C MET A 6 -21.52 -26.37 37.39
N ASN A 7 -21.62 -26.42 36.07
CA ASN A 7 -20.66 -27.09 35.19
C ASN A 7 -19.55 -26.09 34.79
N PRO A 8 -18.26 -26.31 35.13
CA PRO A 8 -17.19 -25.44 34.68
C PRO A 8 -16.72 -25.84 33.26
N MET A 9 -16.73 -24.85 32.39
CA MET A 9 -16.03 -24.81 31.10
C MET A 9 -14.56 -25.21 31.30
N ASN A 10 -14.18 -26.36 30.74
CA ASN A 10 -12.78 -26.73 30.53
C ASN A 10 -12.68 -27.50 29.20
N GLN A 11 -12.76 -26.79 28.08
CA GLN A 11 -12.21 -27.31 26.82
C GLN A 11 -10.72 -27.03 26.83
N ALA A 12 -9.97 -28.05 27.23
CA ALA A 12 -8.53 -28.10 27.15
C ALA A 12 -8.07 -27.89 25.70
N MET A 13 -7.20 -26.90 25.49
CA MET A 13 -6.48 -26.71 24.24
C MET A 13 -5.60 -27.94 23.99
N ASN A 14 -5.77 -28.56 22.83
CA ASN A 14 -5.03 -29.76 22.44
C ASN A 14 -3.62 -29.36 21.96
N PRO A 15 -2.51 -29.81 22.58
CA PRO A 15 -1.15 -29.28 22.30
C PRO A 15 -0.53 -29.73 20.97
N THR A 16 -1.25 -30.53 20.17
CA THR A 16 -0.68 -31.23 19.00
C THR A 16 -1.38 -30.87 17.68
N GLU A 17 -2.24 -29.86 17.68
CA GLU A 17 -2.71 -29.28 16.43
C GLU A 17 -1.55 -28.43 15.86
N PRO A 18 -1.03 -28.71 14.65
CA PRO A 18 -0.12 -27.76 14.02
C PRO A 18 -0.86 -26.43 13.95
N LEU A 19 -0.26 -25.36 14.50
CA LEU A 19 -0.77 -24.01 14.29
C LEU A 19 -1.10 -23.90 12.81
N LYS A 20 -2.39 -23.70 12.48
CA LYS A 20 -2.80 -23.35 11.12
C LYS A 20 -1.80 -22.31 10.63
N PRO A 21 -1.24 -22.42 9.40
CA PRO A 21 -0.32 -21.43 8.88
C PRO A 21 -0.96 -20.08 9.13
N ASN A 22 -0.35 -19.42 10.10
CA ASN A 22 -0.60 -18.10 10.60
C ASN A 22 -1.15 -17.23 9.48
N THR A 23 -2.39 -16.79 9.61
CA THR A 23 -2.93 -15.64 8.87
C THR A 23 -2.25 -14.36 9.38
N ASN A 24 -0.92 -14.36 9.48
CA ASN A 24 -0.09 -13.17 9.61
C ASN A 24 -0.28 -12.45 8.29
N GLY A 25 -1.25 -11.54 8.27
CA GLY A 25 -1.94 -11.17 7.04
C GLY A 25 -0.99 -10.67 5.95
N ILE A 26 -1.38 -10.93 4.71
CA ILE A 26 -0.59 -10.60 3.53
C ILE A 26 -0.38 -9.09 3.42
N LEU A 27 0.88 -8.68 3.35
CA LEU A 27 1.26 -7.31 3.07
C LEU A 27 1.44 -7.14 1.56
N ARG A 28 0.76 -6.14 1.00
CA ARG A 28 0.98 -5.66 -0.37
C ARG A 28 1.59 -4.27 -0.36
N LEU A 29 2.72 -4.12 -1.03
CA LEU A 29 3.46 -2.87 -1.14
C LEU A 29 3.70 -2.53 -2.60
N PHE A 30 3.24 -1.37 -3.04
CA PHE A 30 3.55 -0.83 -4.35
C PHE A 30 4.81 0.04 -4.28
N VAL A 31 5.78 -0.24 -5.14
CA VAL A 31 7.08 0.43 -5.20
C VAL A 31 7.33 0.98 -6.60
N TYR A 32 7.83 2.22 -6.68
CA TYR A 32 8.06 2.93 -7.94
C TYR A 32 9.52 3.39 -8.11
N GLY A 33 10.35 3.17 -7.08
CA GLY A 33 11.72 3.68 -6.99
C GLY A 33 12.73 2.62 -6.59
N THR A 34 13.56 2.95 -5.61
CA THR A 34 14.76 2.19 -5.20
C THR A 34 14.49 0.78 -4.66
N LEU A 35 13.24 0.50 -4.27
CA LEU A 35 12.78 -0.82 -3.84
C LEU A 35 12.35 -1.73 -5.00
N LYS A 36 12.26 -1.22 -6.23
CA LYS A 36 11.99 -2.03 -7.43
C LYS A 36 13.12 -3.03 -7.66
N ARG A 37 12.82 -4.17 -8.28
CA ARG A 37 13.79 -5.19 -8.63
C ARG A 37 14.94 -4.61 -9.45
N GLY A 38 16.17 -4.90 -9.02
CA GLY A 38 17.38 -4.43 -9.69
C GLY A 38 17.89 -3.07 -9.26
N PHE A 39 17.30 -2.47 -8.23
CA PHE A 39 17.83 -1.28 -7.55
C PHE A 39 18.41 -1.65 -6.18
N TRP A 40 19.27 -0.78 -5.66
CA TRP A 40 20.16 -1.07 -4.53
C TRP A 40 19.45 -1.40 -3.21
N ASN A 41 18.20 -0.96 -3.00
CA ASN A 41 17.46 -1.28 -1.78
C ASN A 41 16.69 -2.61 -1.89
N HIS A 42 16.45 -3.13 -3.10
CA HIS A 42 15.64 -4.34 -3.29
C HIS A 42 16.24 -5.56 -2.60
N ASP A 43 17.52 -5.86 -2.85
CA ASP A 43 18.15 -7.08 -2.35
C ASP A 43 18.23 -7.12 -0.81
N ARG A 44 18.26 -5.95 -0.19
CA ARG A 44 18.30 -5.78 1.27
C ARG A 44 16.92 -5.83 1.90
N PHE A 45 15.94 -5.12 1.34
CA PHE A 45 14.64 -4.90 1.98
C PHE A 45 13.50 -5.73 1.38
N CYS A 46 13.69 -6.37 0.23
CA CYS A 46 12.69 -7.17 -0.47
C CYS A 46 13.08 -8.66 -0.58
N ARG A 47 14.15 -9.10 0.08
CA ARG A 47 14.50 -10.52 0.19
C ARG A 47 13.33 -11.31 0.78
N GLY A 48 13.00 -12.46 0.17
CA GLY A 48 11.86 -13.29 0.58
C GLY A 48 10.50 -12.79 0.07
N VAL A 49 10.47 -11.83 -0.85
CA VAL A 49 9.24 -11.42 -1.54
C VAL A 49 8.56 -12.64 -2.19
N LEU A 50 7.26 -12.79 -1.96
CA LEU A 50 6.48 -13.94 -2.42
C LEU A 50 6.02 -13.78 -3.86
N ALA A 51 5.69 -12.56 -4.25
CA ALA A 51 5.27 -12.22 -5.61
C ALA A 51 5.68 -10.79 -5.97
N ILE A 52 6.06 -10.60 -7.23
CA ILE A 52 6.33 -9.30 -7.83
C ILE A 52 5.51 -9.22 -9.12
N GLU A 53 4.68 -8.20 -9.23
CA GLU A 53 3.84 -7.96 -10.41
C GLU A 53 4.01 -6.54 -10.92
N ASP A 54 4.10 -6.35 -12.24
CA ASP A 54 4.04 -5.02 -12.82
C ASP A 54 2.68 -4.38 -12.50
N ALA A 55 2.73 -3.14 -12.04
CA ALA A 55 1.56 -2.46 -11.55
C ALA A 55 1.63 -0.96 -11.83
N LEU A 56 0.49 -0.28 -11.71
CA LEU A 56 0.41 1.17 -11.81
C LEU A 56 -0.55 1.77 -10.79
N VAL A 57 -0.27 3.03 -10.44
CA VAL A 57 -1.10 3.87 -9.58
C VAL A 57 -1.34 5.20 -10.29
N ARG A 58 -2.47 5.87 -10.00
CA ARG A 58 -2.70 7.25 -10.46
C ARG A 58 -1.87 8.21 -9.59
N GLY A 59 -1.04 9.03 -10.21
CA GLY A 59 -0.17 9.94 -9.50
C GLY A 59 0.64 10.85 -10.40
N ARG A 60 1.65 11.50 -9.81
CA ARG A 60 2.68 12.28 -10.49
C ARG A 60 4.03 11.87 -9.95
N LEU A 61 4.98 11.69 -10.85
CA LEU A 61 6.34 11.31 -10.52
C LEU A 61 7.25 12.51 -10.72
N PHE A 62 8.07 12.78 -9.73
CA PHE A 62 9.07 13.84 -9.73
C PHE A 62 10.43 13.23 -9.43
N GLU A 63 11.48 13.90 -9.87
CA GLU A 63 12.84 13.58 -9.47
C GLU A 63 13.38 14.69 -8.56
N THR A 64 14.00 14.29 -7.45
CA THR A 64 14.75 15.22 -6.60
C THR A 64 16.09 15.58 -7.24
N SER A 65 16.71 16.68 -6.80
CA SER A 65 18.07 17.04 -7.23
C SER A 65 19.13 15.96 -6.93
N SER A 66 18.81 14.99 -6.07
CA SER A 66 19.68 13.83 -5.75
C SER A 66 19.38 12.58 -6.61
N GLY A 67 18.49 12.66 -7.60
CA GLY A 67 18.14 11.54 -8.48
C GLY A 67 17.22 10.49 -7.85
N ILE A 68 16.48 10.85 -6.79
CA ILE A 68 15.54 9.96 -6.11
C ILE A 68 14.12 10.29 -6.57
N PRO A 69 13.29 9.29 -6.91
CA PRO A 69 11.92 9.54 -7.32
C PRO A 69 11.03 9.90 -6.13
N VAL A 70 10.16 10.88 -6.33
CA VAL A 70 9.08 11.24 -5.41
C VAL A 70 7.76 11.09 -6.13
N LEU A 71 6.85 10.30 -5.57
CA LEU A 71 5.50 10.12 -6.09
C LEU A 71 4.50 10.90 -5.25
N GLU A 72 3.62 11.62 -5.92
CA GLU A 72 2.40 12.22 -5.36
C GLU A 72 1.16 11.47 -5.86
N VAL A 73 0.17 11.30 -4.99
CA VAL A 73 -1.15 10.77 -5.32
C VAL A 73 -2.23 11.82 -5.06
N PRO A 74 -3.34 11.80 -5.81
CA PRO A 74 -4.49 12.64 -5.50
C PRO A 74 -5.04 12.31 -4.10
N GLU A 75 -5.47 13.32 -3.35
CA GLU A 75 -6.03 13.11 -2.00
C GLU A 75 -7.27 12.23 -2.03
N GLU A 76 -8.07 12.30 -3.10
CA GLU A 76 -9.26 11.47 -3.29
C GLU A 76 -8.96 9.97 -3.45
N ASP A 77 -7.73 9.61 -3.83
CA ASP A 77 -7.32 8.22 -4.07
C ASP A 77 -6.75 7.56 -2.79
N ILE A 78 -6.63 8.31 -1.69
CA ILE A 78 -6.09 7.85 -0.40
C ILE A 78 -7.18 7.11 0.39
N LEU A 79 -7.00 5.81 0.58
CA LEU A 79 -7.92 4.95 1.33
C LEU A 79 -7.64 4.93 2.84
N ALA A 80 -6.36 5.08 3.22
CA ALA A 80 -5.92 5.13 4.60
C ALA A 80 -4.50 5.72 4.71
N VAL A 81 -4.12 6.14 5.91
CA VAL A 81 -2.75 6.52 6.28
C VAL A 81 -2.16 5.41 7.15
N GLY A 82 -0.90 5.05 6.93
CA GLY A 82 -0.21 4.01 7.68
C GLY A 82 -0.05 4.37 9.16
N THR A 83 0.10 3.35 10.00
CA THR A 83 0.27 3.48 11.44
C THR A 83 1.59 2.86 11.91
N THR A 84 1.87 2.93 13.21
CA THR A 84 3.02 2.22 13.80
C THR A 84 2.74 0.74 14.04
N ASN A 85 1.52 0.25 13.77
CA ASN A 85 1.11 -1.14 13.99
C ASN A 85 0.97 -1.89 12.64
N PRO A 86 1.96 -2.73 12.26
CA PRO A 86 1.95 -3.46 11.00
C PRO A 86 0.71 -4.32 10.78
N LEU A 87 0.23 -5.00 11.83
CA LEU A 87 -0.93 -5.89 11.73
C LEU A 87 -2.23 -5.10 11.54
N ALA A 88 -2.36 -3.93 12.17
CA ALA A 88 -3.50 -3.03 11.95
C ALA A 88 -3.52 -2.47 10.51
N ASP A 89 -2.35 -2.16 9.95
CA ASP A 89 -2.21 -1.70 8.58
C ASP A 89 -2.59 -2.80 7.57
N VAL A 90 -2.15 -4.03 7.79
CA VAL A 90 -2.56 -5.19 7.00
C VAL A 90 -4.06 -5.44 7.07
N ALA A 91 -4.65 -5.39 8.28
CA ALA A 91 -6.09 -5.54 8.46
C ALA A 91 -6.89 -4.44 7.74
N THR A 92 -6.35 -3.22 7.68
CA THR A 92 -6.95 -2.10 6.94
C THR A 92 -6.93 -2.34 5.44
N CYS A 93 -5.81 -2.85 4.90
CA CYS A 93 -5.70 -3.25 3.51
C CYS A 93 -6.74 -4.33 3.13
N LEU A 94 -6.87 -5.37 3.97
CA LEU A 94 -7.84 -6.45 3.74
C LEU A 94 -9.29 -5.96 3.76
N ARG A 95 -9.63 -5.05 4.68
CA ARG A 95 -10.97 -4.44 4.73
C ARG A 95 -11.27 -3.62 3.48
N ALA A 96 -10.29 -2.84 3.01
CA ALA A 96 -10.43 -2.05 1.78
C ALA A 96 -10.65 -2.96 0.55
N GLU A 97 -9.93 -4.08 0.47
CA GLU A 97 -10.09 -5.06 -0.61
C GLU A 97 -11.49 -5.68 -0.59
N THR A 98 -11.92 -6.13 0.59
CA THR A 98 -13.24 -6.74 0.79
C THR A 98 -14.35 -5.77 0.40
N HIS A 99 -14.27 -4.51 0.85
CA HIS A 99 -15.24 -3.48 0.53
C HIS A 99 -15.35 -3.25 -0.99
N ARG A 100 -14.21 -3.17 -1.70
CA ARG A 100 -14.20 -3.07 -3.16
C ARG A 100 -14.84 -4.28 -3.82
N GLN A 101 -14.51 -5.50 -3.40
CA GLN A 101 -15.09 -6.71 -4.00
C GLN A 101 -16.62 -6.75 -3.81
N VAL A 102 -17.10 -6.33 -2.64
CA VAL A 102 -18.53 -6.19 -2.36
C VAL A 102 -19.16 -5.14 -3.29
N GLN A 103 -18.57 -3.94 -3.40
CA GLN A 103 -19.05 -2.89 -4.31
C GLN A 103 -19.08 -3.36 -5.77
N ALA A 104 -18.01 -3.99 -6.25
CA ALA A 104 -17.94 -4.50 -7.63
C ALA A 104 -19.04 -5.54 -7.91
N ARG A 105 -19.33 -6.42 -6.94
CA ARG A 105 -20.43 -7.38 -7.05
C ARG A 105 -21.80 -6.70 -7.05
N VAL A 106 -21.99 -5.68 -6.24
CA VAL A 106 -23.22 -4.89 -6.22
C VAL A 106 -23.43 -4.19 -7.56
N VAL A 107 -22.41 -3.50 -8.09
CA VAL A 107 -22.45 -2.85 -9.41
C VAL A 107 -22.71 -3.86 -10.52
N ALA A 108 -22.02 -5.01 -10.52
CA ALA A 108 -22.26 -6.04 -11.53
C ALA A 108 -23.69 -6.60 -11.49
N ARG A 109 -24.33 -6.62 -10.31
CA ARG A 109 -25.74 -7.03 -10.12
C ARG A 109 -26.74 -5.92 -10.49
N MET A 110 -26.33 -4.66 -10.38
CA MET A 110 -27.12 -3.48 -10.75
C MET A 110 -26.67 -3.03 -12.14
N SER A 111 -27.13 -3.67 -13.21
CA SER A 111 -26.78 -3.27 -14.57
C SER A 111 -27.13 -1.78 -14.83
N ASN A 112 -26.08 -0.97 -15.05
CA ASN A 112 -25.98 0.48 -15.34
C ASN A 112 -26.45 1.49 -14.25
N PRO A 113 -25.61 2.53 -13.98
CA PRO A 113 -25.57 3.69 -14.88
C PRO A 113 -24.16 4.19 -15.26
N ASP A 114 -24.15 5.04 -16.30
CA ASP A 114 -22.99 5.75 -16.87
C ASP A 114 -22.09 6.44 -15.84
N PRO A 115 -20.76 6.49 -16.07
CA PRO A 115 -19.86 7.27 -15.24
C PRO A 115 -20.09 8.76 -15.50
N THR A 116 -20.64 9.46 -14.51
CA THR A 116 -20.66 10.92 -14.47
C THR A 116 -19.21 11.45 -14.51
N PRO A 117 -18.84 12.37 -15.43
CA PRO A 117 -17.51 12.94 -15.42
C PRO A 117 -17.32 13.83 -14.18
N ASP A 118 -16.32 13.48 -13.37
CA ASP A 118 -15.93 14.21 -12.16
C ASP A 118 -15.67 15.70 -12.45
N ARG A 119 -16.34 16.56 -11.67
CA ARG A 119 -16.04 17.98 -11.57
C ARG A 119 -14.74 18.15 -10.78
N LEU A 120 -13.66 18.52 -11.47
CA LEU A 120 -12.39 18.95 -10.88
C LEU A 120 -12.52 20.29 -10.15
N PRO A 121 -12.09 20.42 -8.88
CA PRO A 121 -11.52 21.66 -8.38
C PRO A 121 -10.01 21.67 -8.66
N LYS A 122 -9.55 22.69 -9.38
CA LYS A 122 -8.12 22.97 -9.59
C LYS A 122 -7.50 23.49 -8.30
N LYS A 123 -6.57 22.74 -7.70
CA LYS A 123 -5.39 23.34 -7.04
C LYS A 123 -4.26 22.33 -6.85
N GLY A 124 -3.20 22.53 -7.62
CA GLY A 124 -1.93 21.81 -7.53
C GLY A 124 -1.02 22.30 -8.65
N THR A 125 0.12 22.85 -8.29
CA THR A 125 1.16 23.30 -9.24
C THR A 125 1.70 22.11 -10.05
N GLY A 126 1.77 22.25 -11.39
CA GLY A 126 2.56 21.36 -12.28
C GLY A 126 1.90 20.02 -12.65
N ALA A 127 2.13 19.55 -13.89
CA ALA A 127 1.78 18.26 -14.55
C ALA A 127 0.34 17.68 -14.35
N PRO A 128 -0.30 17.09 -15.38
CA PRO A 128 -1.56 16.36 -15.19
C PRO A 128 -1.36 15.10 -14.33
N TRP A 129 -2.40 14.64 -13.62
CA TRP A 129 -2.40 13.30 -13.03
C TRP A 129 -2.30 12.25 -14.13
N GLY A 130 -1.45 11.24 -13.95
CA GLY A 130 -1.23 10.19 -14.93
C GLY A 130 -0.96 8.84 -14.28
N PRO A 131 -0.82 7.77 -15.08
CA PRO A 131 -0.35 6.50 -14.56
C PRO A 131 1.11 6.64 -14.13
N VAL A 132 1.47 6.03 -13.00
CA VAL A 132 2.85 5.84 -12.56
C VAL A 132 3.11 4.34 -12.46
N TYR A 133 4.10 3.86 -13.20
CA TYR A 133 4.46 2.45 -13.30
C TYR A 133 5.46 2.05 -12.22
N GLY A 134 5.18 0.93 -11.58
CA GLY A 134 5.99 0.34 -10.53
C GLY A 134 5.76 -1.16 -10.44
N GLU A 135 6.10 -1.71 -9.29
CA GLU A 135 5.95 -3.13 -8.97
C GLU A 135 5.08 -3.28 -7.72
N LEU A 136 4.17 -4.24 -7.73
CA LEU A 136 3.40 -4.67 -6.57
C LEU A 136 4.12 -5.88 -5.94
N LEU A 137 4.62 -5.71 -4.72
CA LEU A 137 5.33 -6.73 -3.96
C LEU A 137 4.41 -7.32 -2.89
N THR A 138 4.48 -8.63 -2.72
CA THR A 138 3.70 -9.37 -1.71
C THR A 138 4.60 -10.03 -0.68
N PHE A 139 4.27 -9.88 0.61
CA PHE A 139 5.01 -10.42 1.74
C PHE A 139 4.07 -11.06 2.78
N ASP A 140 4.60 -12.00 3.55
CA ASP A 140 3.94 -12.69 4.68
C ASP A 140 4.56 -12.33 6.05
N ASP A 141 5.53 -11.41 6.09
CA ASP A 141 6.26 -11.00 7.29
C ASP A 141 6.03 -9.53 7.68
N PRO A 142 4.77 -9.03 7.75
CA PRO A 142 4.49 -7.60 7.91
C PRO A 142 5.14 -6.96 9.14
N GLU A 143 5.20 -7.69 10.26
CA GLU A 143 5.76 -7.22 11.53
C GLU A 143 7.27 -6.94 11.45
N ASN A 144 7.98 -7.60 10.54
CA ASN A 144 9.40 -7.35 10.30
C ASN A 144 9.59 -6.39 9.12
N ARG A 145 8.80 -6.58 8.05
CA ARG A 145 8.93 -5.87 6.78
C ARG A 145 8.62 -4.39 6.92
N LEU A 146 7.46 -4.05 7.50
CA LEU A 146 7.02 -2.66 7.57
C LEU A 146 7.97 -1.81 8.43
N PRO A 147 8.38 -2.22 9.65
CA PRO A 147 9.32 -1.42 10.42
C PRO A 147 10.69 -1.24 9.75
N ALA A 148 11.16 -2.24 8.99
CA ALA A 148 12.41 -2.13 8.25
C ALA A 148 12.33 -1.10 7.13
N ILE A 149 11.25 -1.11 6.35
CA ILE A 149 11.03 -0.15 5.26
C ILE A 149 10.69 1.24 5.82
N ASP A 150 9.96 1.33 6.94
CA ASP A 150 9.67 2.61 7.61
C ASP A 150 10.93 3.36 8.03
N ARG A 151 11.92 2.63 8.55
CA ARG A 151 13.24 3.22 8.88
C ARG A 151 13.98 3.69 7.64
N LEU A 152 13.89 2.96 6.53
CA LEU A 152 14.50 3.34 5.27
C LEU A 152 13.86 4.62 4.71
N GLU A 153 12.52 4.66 4.70
CA GLU A 153 11.72 5.74 4.10
C GLU A 153 11.49 6.91 5.07
N GLY A 154 12.01 6.83 6.29
CA GLY A 154 11.90 7.86 7.31
C GLY A 154 10.44 8.15 7.72
N PHE A 155 9.60 7.11 7.77
CA PHE A 155 8.19 7.22 8.14
C PHE A 155 8.01 7.17 9.66
N HIS A 156 7.47 8.25 10.23
CA HIS A 156 7.22 8.40 11.67
C HIS A 156 5.82 9.00 11.91
N PRO A 157 4.77 8.17 12.06
CA PRO A 157 3.42 8.65 12.36
C PRO A 157 3.40 9.61 13.55
N GLY A 158 2.82 10.80 13.38
CA GLY A 158 2.75 11.82 14.43
C GLY A 158 4.01 12.68 14.59
N GLY A 159 5.04 12.49 13.76
CA GLY A 159 6.26 13.29 13.74
C GLY A 159 6.72 13.67 12.32
N PRO A 160 7.90 14.30 12.19
CA PRO A 160 8.49 14.62 10.90
C PRO A 160 8.76 13.34 10.08
N CYS A 161 8.29 13.34 8.83
CA CYS A 161 8.44 12.21 7.89
C CYS A 161 9.19 12.66 6.63
N LEU A 162 10.05 11.78 6.08
CA LEU A 162 10.58 11.97 4.72
C LEU A 162 9.54 11.53 3.68
N TYR A 163 8.97 10.34 3.90
CA TYR A 163 7.85 9.80 3.15
C TYR A 163 6.69 9.45 4.07
N ARG A 164 5.46 9.51 3.56
CA ARG A 164 4.26 8.97 4.21
C ARG A 164 3.86 7.65 3.60
N ARG A 165 3.52 6.67 4.43
CA ARG A 165 2.87 5.44 3.97
C ARG A 165 1.37 5.67 3.82
N LEU A 166 0.85 5.49 2.61
CA LEU A 166 -0.56 5.63 2.25
C LEU A 166 -1.09 4.34 1.65
N LEU A 167 -2.35 4.02 1.93
CA LEU A 167 -3.06 2.94 1.27
C LEU A 167 -3.80 3.51 0.08
N VAL A 168 -3.55 2.96 -1.10
CA VAL A 168 -4.14 3.43 -2.36
C VAL A 168 -4.58 2.26 -3.22
N SER A 169 -5.31 2.58 -4.29
CA SER A 169 -5.74 1.61 -5.30
C SER A 169 -4.66 1.43 -6.36
N VAL A 170 -4.22 0.20 -6.55
CA VAL A 170 -3.19 -0.16 -7.52
C VAL A 170 -3.76 -1.14 -8.54
N ARG A 171 -3.51 -0.88 -9.82
CA ARG A 171 -3.86 -1.80 -10.89
C ARG A 171 -2.67 -2.71 -11.18
N ALA A 172 -2.83 -4.01 -10.95
CA ALA A 172 -1.89 -5.06 -11.33
C ALA A 172 -2.59 -6.00 -12.31
N LYS A 173 -2.06 -6.11 -13.54
CA LYS A 173 -2.74 -6.81 -14.65
C LYS A 173 -4.19 -6.29 -14.82
N GLU A 174 -5.17 -7.20 -14.76
CA GLU A 174 -6.61 -6.89 -14.84
C GLU A 174 -7.29 -6.74 -13.47
N THR A 175 -6.52 -6.69 -12.37
CA THR A 175 -7.08 -6.57 -11.01
C THR A 175 -6.71 -5.24 -10.38
N VAL A 176 -7.66 -4.65 -9.63
CA VAL A 176 -7.41 -3.43 -8.84
C VAL A 176 -7.43 -3.79 -7.35
N LEU A 177 -6.27 -3.78 -6.72
CA LEU A 177 -6.06 -4.17 -5.33
C LEU A 177 -5.63 -2.96 -4.49
N PRO A 178 -5.99 -2.89 -3.21
CA PRO A 178 -5.36 -1.92 -2.31
C PRO A 178 -3.91 -2.35 -2.02
N ALA A 179 -3.01 -1.38 -1.95
CA ALA A 179 -1.62 -1.60 -1.57
C ALA A 179 -1.05 -0.39 -0.82
N TRP A 180 -0.14 -0.65 0.09
CA TRP A 180 0.62 0.40 0.77
C TRP A 180 1.67 0.99 -0.18
N LEU A 181 1.90 2.28 -0.09
CA LEU A 181 2.79 3.05 -0.97
C LEU A 181 3.44 4.18 -0.14
N TYR A 182 4.73 4.43 -0.35
CA TYR A 182 5.44 5.54 0.29
C TYR A 182 5.45 6.76 -0.64
N VAL A 183 4.78 7.85 -0.24
CA VAL A 183 4.73 9.09 -1.02
C VAL A 183 5.58 10.16 -0.36
N GLY A 184 6.34 10.89 -1.17
CA GLY A 184 7.12 12.03 -0.68
C GLY A 184 6.29 13.30 -0.76
N PHE A 185 6.69 14.32 0.00
CA PHE A 185 6.08 15.64 -0.13
C PHE A 185 6.92 16.57 -1.00
N PRO A 186 6.34 17.19 -2.04
CA PRO A 186 6.97 18.31 -2.71
C PRO A 186 7.07 19.51 -1.77
N SER A 187 8.22 19.72 -1.15
CA SER A 187 8.53 21.08 -0.68
C SER A 187 9.02 21.88 -1.88
N LYS A 188 8.55 23.12 -2.03
CA LYS A 188 9.08 24.06 -3.05
C LYS A 188 10.61 24.22 -2.97
N GLU A 189 11.19 23.90 -1.81
CA GLU A 189 12.62 23.93 -1.53
C GLU A 189 13.40 22.75 -2.13
N ARG A 190 12.73 21.65 -2.53
CA ARG A 190 13.40 20.43 -3.01
C ARG A 190 13.79 20.42 -4.50
N GLY A 191 13.54 21.50 -5.23
CA GLY A 191 13.95 21.61 -6.63
C GLY A 191 13.38 20.52 -7.53
N LEU A 192 12.14 20.08 -7.26
CA LEU A 192 11.53 18.95 -7.97
C LEU A 192 11.25 19.27 -9.43
N GLN A 193 11.73 18.40 -10.31
CA GLN A 193 11.38 18.42 -11.72
C GLN A 193 10.35 17.32 -12.00
N PRO A 194 9.22 17.63 -12.66
CA PRO A 194 8.30 16.61 -13.14
C PRO A 194 9.07 15.62 -14.02
N LEU A 195 8.97 14.33 -13.73
CA LEU A 195 9.55 13.34 -14.60
C LEU A 195 8.68 13.30 -15.87
N GLY A 196 9.30 13.55 -17.02
CA GLY A 196 8.61 13.51 -18.33
C GLY A 196 8.11 12.10 -18.69
N SER A 197 8.47 11.08 -17.91
CA SER A 197 8.01 9.70 -18.02
C SER A 197 7.16 9.28 -16.83
N SER A 198 6.18 8.41 -17.10
CA SER A 198 5.37 7.73 -16.09
C SER A 198 6.12 6.65 -15.30
N GLN A 199 7.41 6.44 -15.57
CA GLN A 199 8.22 5.39 -14.96
C GLN A 199 9.58 5.95 -14.59
N TRP A 200 10.03 5.65 -13.37
CA TRP A 200 11.40 5.97 -12.96
C TRP A 200 12.39 5.05 -13.68
N PRO A 201 13.38 5.61 -14.40
CA PRO A 201 14.31 4.83 -15.20
C PRO A 201 15.22 3.97 -14.34
N ARG A 202 15.57 2.81 -14.87
CA ARG A 202 16.67 2.00 -14.35
C ARG A 202 17.95 2.64 -14.86
N ASN A 203 18.74 3.26 -13.98
CA ASN A 203 20.10 3.64 -14.35
C ASN A 203 20.84 2.35 -14.71
N GLY A 204 21.31 2.27 -15.96
CA GLY A 204 22.05 1.12 -16.50
C GLY A 204 23.42 0.97 -15.87
#